data_AF-A0A537VCX3-F1
#
_entry.id   AF-A0A537VCX3-F1
#
_cell.length_a   1.000
_cell.length_b   1.000
_cell.length_c   1.000
_cell.angle_alpha   90.00
_cell.angle_beta   90.00
_cell.angle_gamma   90.00
#
_symmetry.space_group_name_H-M   'P 1'
#
loop_
_entity.id
_entity.type
_entity.pdbx_description
1 polymer ?
#
loop_
_entity_poly.entity_id
_entity_poly.type
_entity_poly.pdbx_seq_one_letter_code
_entity_poly.pdbx_strand_id
1 'polypeptide(L)'
;PDNGLLSLAWAVLGGAEAAYEISSPGIVLHPVSNTFHGRDVFAPAAAHLAMGTPLETIGSRLDTEHLQVLEVHGPMVAPGAIGARVIGVDGFGNVQLNVTREHLADAGIEGTVGVAGSRVPLVETFTDLPEHALGVIVDSQGFVALVVNKGSAAEMLRLGEGSTLVLE
;
A
#
# COMPACT_ATOMS: atom_id res chain seq x y z
N PRO A 1 14.65 -5.98 -6.87
CA PRO A 1 14.59 -7.45 -6.69
C PRO A 1 13.34 -7.97 -7.40
N ASP A 2 13.41 -9.15 -8.03
CA ASP A 2 12.22 -9.81 -8.58
C ASP A 2 11.56 -10.69 -7.52
N ASN A 3 10.77 -10.05 -6.65
CA ASN A 3 10.10 -10.69 -5.52
C ASN A 3 8.66 -10.17 -5.32
N GLY A 4 8.07 -9.60 -6.37
CA GLY A 4 6.73 -9.02 -6.31
C GLY A 4 6.68 -7.57 -5.80
N LEU A 5 7.74 -7.02 -5.20
CA LEU A 5 7.69 -5.67 -4.62
C LEU A 5 7.23 -4.58 -5.62
N LEU A 6 7.76 -4.63 -6.85
CA LEU A 6 7.44 -3.65 -7.88
C LEU A 6 6.14 -3.95 -8.63
N SER A 7 5.50 -5.09 -8.34
CA SER A 7 4.31 -5.51 -9.08
C SER A 7 3.10 -4.60 -8.93
N LEU A 8 2.92 -4.05 -7.72
CA LEU A 8 1.87 -3.07 -7.47
C LEU A 8 2.10 -1.78 -8.28
N ALA A 9 3.36 -1.37 -8.44
CA ALA A 9 3.70 -0.16 -9.17
C ALA A 9 3.44 -0.31 -10.67
N TRP A 10 3.91 -1.38 -11.30
CA TRP A 10 3.65 -1.57 -12.74
C TRP A 10 2.19 -1.90 -13.02
N ALA A 11 1.45 -2.55 -12.12
CA ALA A 11 0.02 -2.81 -12.29
C ALA A 11 -0.77 -1.49 -12.43
N VAL A 12 -0.50 -0.50 -11.59
CA VAL A 12 -1.13 0.83 -11.66
C VAL A 12 -0.71 1.60 -12.94
N LEU A 13 0.49 1.33 -13.47
CA LEU A 13 1.00 1.95 -14.69
C LEU A 13 0.58 1.24 -15.99
N GLY A 14 -0.24 0.18 -15.91
CA GLY A 14 -0.73 -0.57 -17.08
C GLY A 14 0.14 -1.76 -17.51
N GLY A 15 1.09 -2.18 -16.66
CA GLY A 15 1.99 -3.31 -16.89
C GLY A 15 3.43 -2.90 -17.15
N ALA A 16 4.34 -3.88 -17.14
CA ALA A 16 5.73 -3.67 -17.53
C ALA A 16 5.88 -3.85 -19.05
N GLU A 17 6.44 -2.87 -19.75
CA GLU A 17 6.71 -2.94 -21.20
C GLU A 17 7.97 -3.77 -21.50
N ALA A 18 8.97 -3.68 -20.63
CA ALA A 18 10.21 -4.43 -20.73
C ALA A 18 10.81 -4.68 -19.35
N ALA A 19 11.52 -5.80 -19.23
CA ALA A 19 12.25 -6.18 -18.03
C ALA A 19 13.63 -6.70 -18.39
N TYR A 20 14.61 -6.39 -17.55
CA TYR A 20 16.00 -6.81 -17.73
C TYR A 20 16.57 -7.26 -16.40
N GLU A 21 17.33 -8.35 -16.43
CA GLU A 21 18.13 -8.80 -15.30
C GLU A 21 19.33 -7.85 -15.12
N ILE A 22 19.58 -7.43 -13.87
CA ILE A 22 20.77 -6.64 -13.55
C ILE A 22 21.97 -7.58 -13.43
N SER A 23 22.70 -7.79 -14.52
CA SER A 23 23.82 -8.74 -14.58
C SER A 23 25.06 -8.23 -15.30
N SER A 24 25.04 -7.01 -15.85
CA SER A 24 26.19 -6.42 -16.55
C SER A 24 27.40 -6.23 -15.61
N PRO A 25 28.59 -6.79 -15.92
CA PRO A 25 29.79 -6.66 -15.08
C PRO A 25 30.30 -5.22 -14.93
N GLY A 26 29.94 -4.33 -15.86
CA GLY A 26 30.28 -2.90 -15.79
C GLY A 26 29.38 -2.11 -14.84
N ILE A 27 28.30 -2.73 -14.34
CA ILE A 27 27.31 -2.13 -13.45
C ILE A 27 27.36 -2.77 -12.07
N VAL A 28 27.43 -4.11 -12.00
CA VAL A 28 27.44 -4.84 -10.74
C VAL A 28 28.79 -4.67 -10.04
N LEU A 29 28.77 -4.32 -8.75
CA LEU A 29 29.98 -4.21 -7.95
C LEU A 29 30.43 -5.59 -7.48
N HIS A 30 31.66 -5.95 -7.83
CA HIS A 30 32.26 -7.22 -7.45
C HIS A 30 33.30 -7.05 -6.32
N PRO A 31 33.38 -8.01 -5.38
CA PRO A 31 32.51 -9.18 -5.24
C PRO A 31 31.10 -8.80 -4.75
N VAL A 32 30.08 -9.52 -5.22
CA VAL A 32 28.70 -9.31 -4.78
C VAL A 32 28.52 -9.92 -3.39
N SER A 33 28.06 -9.13 -2.43
CA SER A 33 27.75 -9.61 -1.08
C SER A 33 26.44 -10.38 -1.03
N ASN A 34 26.46 -11.56 -0.40
CA ASN A 34 25.28 -12.39 -0.16
C ASN A 34 24.18 -11.70 0.67
N THR A 35 24.53 -10.66 1.44
CA THR A 35 23.60 -9.98 2.35
C THR A 35 23.33 -8.53 1.95
N PHE A 36 23.93 -8.03 0.86
CA PHE A 36 23.84 -6.60 0.51
C PHE A 36 23.70 -6.32 -1.00
N HIS A 37 22.81 -7.06 -1.67
CA HIS A 37 22.45 -6.79 -3.08
C HIS A 37 21.93 -5.37 -3.32
N GLY A 38 21.37 -4.71 -2.30
CA GLY A 38 21.00 -3.30 -2.38
C GLY A 38 22.16 -2.38 -2.75
N ARG A 39 23.35 -2.62 -2.17
CA ARG A 39 24.56 -1.85 -2.44
C ARG A 39 25.26 -2.32 -3.71
N ASP A 40 25.35 -3.64 -3.91
CA ASP A 40 26.23 -4.21 -4.93
C ASP A 40 25.55 -4.38 -6.29
N VAL A 41 24.22 -4.47 -6.33
CA VAL A 41 23.44 -4.73 -7.56
C VAL A 41 22.46 -3.59 -7.83
N PHE A 42 21.59 -3.25 -6.87
CA PHE A 42 20.48 -2.31 -7.14
C PHE A 42 20.94 -0.85 -7.21
N ALA A 43 21.73 -0.39 -6.23
CA ALA A 43 22.22 0.98 -6.18
C ALA A 43 23.04 1.40 -7.43
N PRO A 44 24.05 0.63 -7.90
CA PRO A 44 24.81 1.02 -9.07
C PRO A 44 23.96 0.96 -10.34
N ALA A 45 23.06 -0.03 -10.50
CA ALA A 45 22.15 -0.08 -11.64
C ALA A 45 21.24 1.16 -11.68
N ALA A 46 20.67 1.55 -10.55
CA ALA A 46 19.87 2.78 -10.44
C ALA A 46 20.69 4.02 -10.81
N ALA A 47 21.94 4.12 -10.35
CA ALA A 47 22.83 5.24 -10.68
C ALA A 47 23.14 5.30 -12.18
N HIS A 48 23.46 4.17 -12.82
CA HIS A 48 23.72 4.10 -14.26
C HIS A 48 22.50 4.52 -15.08
N LEU A 49 21.31 4.01 -14.73
CA LEU A 49 20.06 4.36 -15.39
C LEU A 49 19.74 5.86 -15.22
N ALA A 50 19.94 6.42 -14.02
CA ALA A 50 19.75 7.85 -13.76
C ALA A 50 20.70 8.74 -14.56
N MET A 51 21.89 8.22 -14.91
CA MET A 51 22.87 8.89 -15.78
C MET A 51 22.60 8.71 -17.29
N GLY A 52 21.49 8.06 -17.66
CA GLY A 52 21.07 7.87 -19.06
C GLY A 52 21.67 6.64 -19.73
N THR A 53 22.22 5.69 -18.96
CA THR A 53 22.59 4.38 -19.50
C THR A 53 21.35 3.69 -20.07
N PRO A 54 21.35 3.20 -21.34
CA PRO A 54 20.18 2.55 -21.92
C PRO A 54 19.79 1.28 -21.14
N LEU A 55 18.49 1.05 -20.97
CA LEU A 55 17.95 -0.03 -20.14
C LEU A 55 18.46 -1.40 -20.60
N GLU A 56 18.55 -1.63 -21.90
CA GLU A 56 19.00 -2.88 -22.51
C GLU A 56 20.47 -3.24 -22.24
N THR A 57 21.27 -2.29 -21.72
CA THR A 57 22.68 -2.51 -21.42
C THR A 57 22.92 -3.01 -20.00
N ILE A 58 21.88 -3.06 -19.15
CA ILE A 58 22.03 -3.49 -17.75
C ILE A 58 22.13 -4.99 -17.57
N GLY A 59 21.76 -5.76 -18.59
CA GLY A 59 21.90 -7.21 -18.64
C GLY A 59 20.93 -7.86 -19.61
N SER A 60 20.56 -9.11 -19.33
CA SER A 60 19.73 -9.92 -20.23
C SER A 60 18.26 -9.48 -20.18
N ARG A 61 17.56 -9.54 -21.32
CA ARG A 61 16.11 -9.26 -21.35
C ARG A 61 15.35 -10.41 -20.70
N LEU A 62 14.36 -10.07 -19.89
CA LEU A 62 13.43 -10.99 -19.26
C LEU A 62 12.05 -10.91 -19.93
N ASP A 63 11.32 -12.01 -19.88
CA ASP A 63 9.90 -12.03 -20.21
C ASP A 63 9.11 -11.42 -19.06
N THR A 64 8.29 -10.41 -19.36
CA THR A 64 7.47 -9.71 -18.38
C THR A 64 6.40 -10.60 -17.76
N GLU A 65 5.97 -11.65 -18.46
CA GLU A 65 4.99 -12.63 -17.93
C GLU A 65 5.56 -13.51 -16.81
N HIS A 66 6.89 -13.59 -16.69
CA HIS A 66 7.57 -14.38 -15.66
C HIS A 66 7.97 -13.57 -14.42
N LEU A 67 7.74 -12.27 -14.40
CA LEU A 67 8.01 -11.44 -13.24
C LEU A 67 7.14 -11.87 -12.06
N GLN A 68 7.73 -11.89 -10.86
CA GLN A 68 7.00 -12.21 -9.64
C GLN A 68 5.92 -11.14 -9.40
N VAL A 69 4.70 -11.58 -9.13
CA VAL A 69 3.55 -10.72 -8.80
C VAL A 69 3.15 -10.95 -7.35
N LEU A 70 2.99 -9.86 -6.61
CA LEU A 70 2.42 -9.88 -5.28
C LEU A 70 0.90 -9.80 -5.39
N GLU A 71 0.20 -10.84 -4.94
CA GLU A 71 -1.24 -10.79 -4.81
C GLU A 71 -1.64 -9.99 -3.56
N VAL A 72 -2.37 -8.90 -3.75
CA VAL A 72 -2.96 -8.11 -2.67
C VAL A 72 -4.47 -8.27 -2.73
N HIS A 73 -5.04 -8.91 -1.72
CA HIS A 73 -6.48 -9.09 -1.65
C HIS A 73 -7.17 -7.78 -1.24
N GLY A 74 -8.10 -7.34 -2.08
CA GLY A 74 -9.03 -6.25 -1.76
C GLY A 74 -9.98 -6.62 -0.61
N PRO A 75 -10.81 -5.66 -0.18
CA PRO A 75 -11.81 -5.91 0.85
C PRO A 75 -12.97 -6.73 0.27
N MET A 76 -13.76 -7.35 1.14
CA MET A 76 -15.01 -8.00 0.73
C MET A 76 -16.13 -6.97 0.74
N VAL A 77 -16.65 -6.61 -0.43
CA VAL A 77 -17.71 -5.58 -0.57
C VAL A 77 -19.07 -6.24 -0.78
N ALA A 78 -20.07 -5.82 -0.02
CA ALA A 78 -21.47 -6.19 -0.16
C ALA A 78 -22.37 -4.95 0.04
N PRO A 79 -23.64 -4.98 -0.40
CA PRO A 79 -24.57 -3.87 -0.14
C PRO A 79 -24.72 -3.60 1.36
N GLY A 80 -24.33 -2.40 1.78
CA GLY A 80 -24.35 -1.92 3.17
C GLY A 80 -23.27 -2.50 4.08
N ALA A 81 -22.29 -3.24 3.57
CA ALA A 81 -21.24 -3.82 4.42
C ALA A 81 -19.91 -4.04 3.67
N ILE A 82 -18.79 -3.81 4.37
CA ILE A 82 -17.44 -4.08 3.85
C ILE A 82 -16.63 -4.86 4.89
N GLY A 83 -16.24 -6.09 4.54
CA GLY A 83 -15.23 -6.85 5.27
C GLY A 83 -13.83 -6.29 4.99
N ALA A 84 -13.29 -5.56 5.96
CA ALA A 84 -12.03 -4.84 5.86
C ALA A 84 -10.91 -5.51 6.66
N ARG A 85 -9.67 -5.31 6.22
CA ARG A 85 -8.44 -5.68 6.93
C ARG A 85 -7.61 -4.43 7.19
N VAL A 86 -7.00 -4.37 8.37
CA VAL A 86 -6.01 -3.34 8.72
C VAL A 86 -4.71 -3.63 7.97
N ILE A 87 -4.29 -2.68 7.13
CA ILE A 87 -3.04 -2.74 6.36
C ILE A 87 -1.90 -1.94 6.98
N GLY A 88 -2.21 -1.08 7.94
CA GLY A 88 -1.21 -0.31 8.65
C GLY A 88 -1.77 0.44 9.84
N VAL A 89 -0.91 0.73 10.81
CA VAL A 89 -1.17 1.67 11.90
C VAL A 89 -0.05 2.70 11.88
N ASP A 90 -0.39 3.97 11.74
CA ASP A 90 0.61 5.03 11.73
C ASP A 90 1.11 5.40 13.13
N GLY A 91 2.09 6.29 13.22
CA GLY A 91 2.67 6.72 14.49
C GLY A 91 1.71 7.50 15.41
N PHE A 92 0.56 7.95 14.91
CA PHE A 92 -0.48 8.61 15.70
C PHE A 92 -1.55 7.62 16.19
N GLY A 93 -1.54 6.38 15.68
CA GLY A 93 -2.54 5.37 15.99
C GLY A 93 -3.76 5.40 15.07
N ASN A 94 -3.67 6.04 13.90
CA ASN A 94 -4.68 5.92 12.86
C ASN A 94 -4.59 4.52 12.23
N VAL A 95 -5.74 3.90 11.99
CA VAL A 95 -5.83 2.52 11.49
C VAL A 95 -6.23 2.56 10.02
N GLN A 96 -5.27 2.32 9.13
CA GLN A 96 -5.51 2.28 7.69
C GLN A 96 -6.06 0.92 7.28
N LEU A 97 -7.11 0.91 6.46
CA LEU A 97 -7.79 -0.29 5.98
C LEU A 97 -7.50 -0.54 4.51
N ASN A 98 -7.59 -1.78 4.04
CA ASN A 98 -7.56 -2.12 2.61
C ASN A 98 -8.81 -1.67 1.83
N VAL A 99 -9.52 -0.64 2.29
CA VAL A 99 -10.76 -0.12 1.73
C VAL A 99 -10.47 1.23 1.08
N THR A 100 -11.14 1.55 -0.02
CA THR A 100 -11.00 2.82 -0.76
C THR A 100 -12.34 3.55 -0.77
N ARG A 101 -12.36 4.80 -1.24
CA ARG A 101 -13.61 5.55 -1.42
C ARG A 101 -14.57 4.86 -2.40
N GLU A 102 -14.04 4.22 -3.45
CA GLU A 102 -14.83 3.46 -4.42
C GLU A 102 -15.55 2.28 -3.75
N HIS A 103 -14.85 1.53 -2.89
CA HIS A 103 -15.45 0.44 -2.14
C HIS A 103 -16.60 0.91 -1.21
N LEU A 104 -16.47 2.09 -0.58
CA LEU A 104 -17.56 2.68 0.21
C LEU A 104 -18.78 3.00 -0.67
N ALA A 105 -18.57 3.58 -1.85
CA ALA A 105 -19.63 3.90 -2.80
C ALA A 105 -20.31 2.62 -3.32
N ASP A 106 -19.54 1.58 -3.66
CA ASP A 106 -20.06 0.29 -4.11
C ASP A 106 -20.91 -0.41 -3.04
N ALA A 107 -20.56 -0.24 -1.77
CA ALA A 107 -21.37 -0.71 -0.64
C ALA A 107 -22.57 0.22 -0.33
N GLY A 108 -22.63 1.42 -0.89
CA GLY A 108 -23.65 2.43 -0.54
C GLY A 108 -23.49 3.01 0.88
N ILE A 109 -22.27 3.02 1.41
CA ILE A 109 -21.94 3.59 2.72
C ILE A 109 -21.51 5.05 2.56
N GLU A 110 -22.31 5.99 3.08
CA GLU A 110 -22.05 7.42 2.98
C GLU A 110 -22.37 8.17 4.28
N GLY A 111 -21.58 9.20 4.59
CA GLY A 111 -21.79 10.15 5.70
C GLY A 111 -21.58 9.59 7.10
N THR A 112 -22.06 8.39 7.41
CA THR A 112 -21.87 7.71 8.70
C THR A 112 -21.57 6.24 8.47
N VAL A 113 -20.54 5.75 9.14
CA VAL A 113 -20.04 4.38 9.03
C VAL A 113 -20.21 3.68 10.38
N GLY A 114 -20.73 2.45 10.35
CA GLY A 114 -20.71 1.51 11.45
C GLY A 114 -19.31 0.93 11.62
N VAL A 115 -18.69 1.14 12.78
CA VAL A 115 -17.37 0.65 13.13
C VAL A 115 -17.44 -0.01 14.50
N ALA A 116 -17.21 -1.32 14.57
CA ALA A 116 -17.21 -2.08 15.83
C ALA A 116 -18.44 -1.83 16.72
N GLY A 117 -19.64 -1.74 16.11
CA GLY A 117 -20.91 -1.50 16.80
C GLY A 117 -21.21 -0.04 17.15
N SER A 118 -20.35 0.92 16.76
CA SER A 118 -20.58 2.36 16.90
C SER A 118 -20.83 3.01 15.54
N ARG A 119 -21.76 3.97 15.46
CA ARG A 119 -21.93 4.80 14.26
C ARG A 119 -21.08 6.05 14.38
N VAL A 120 -20.15 6.23 13.45
CA VAL A 120 -19.19 7.34 13.44
C VAL A 120 -19.23 8.08 12.12
N PRO A 121 -18.96 9.40 12.09
CA PRO A 121 -19.04 10.17 10.86
C PRO A 121 -17.88 9.82 9.91
N LEU A 122 -18.20 9.77 8.61
CA LEU A 122 -17.21 9.85 7.53
C LEU A 122 -16.94 11.34 7.27
N VAL A 123 -15.72 11.79 7.53
CA VAL A 123 -15.33 13.20 7.42
C VAL A 123 -14.13 13.37 6.49
N GLU A 124 -13.89 14.60 6.05
CA GLU A 124 -12.75 14.91 5.18
C GLU A 124 -11.48 15.21 5.98
N THR A 125 -11.60 15.77 7.20
CA THR A 125 -10.45 16.15 8.02
C THR A 125 -10.63 15.83 9.50
N PHE A 126 -9.52 15.69 10.22
CA PHE A 126 -9.52 15.48 11.68
C PHE A 126 -10.25 16.58 12.46
N THR A 127 -10.26 17.82 11.95
CA THR A 127 -10.90 18.97 12.60
C THR A 127 -12.43 18.92 12.58
N ASP A 128 -13.00 18.07 11.74
CA ASP A 128 -14.45 17.84 11.66
C ASP A 128 -14.96 16.92 12.79
N LEU A 129 -14.04 16.34 13.58
CA LEU A 129 -14.35 15.50 14.72
C LEU A 129 -14.19 16.28 16.04
N PRO A 130 -15.12 16.12 17.00
CA PRO A 130 -14.87 16.55 18.37
C PRO A 130 -13.62 15.90 18.95
N GLU A 131 -13.00 16.55 19.93
CA GLU A 131 -11.83 16.00 20.63
C GLU A 131 -12.18 14.64 21.27
N HIS A 132 -11.28 13.67 21.06
CA HIS A 132 -11.42 12.26 21.45
C HIS A 132 -12.56 11.46 20.78
N ALA A 133 -13.22 12.03 19.77
CA ALA A 133 -14.20 11.29 18.98
C ALA A 133 -13.54 10.41 17.92
N LEU A 134 -14.09 9.21 17.74
CA LEU A 134 -13.78 8.30 16.64
C LEU A 134 -14.47 8.77 15.36
N GLY A 135 -13.77 8.69 14.23
CA GLY A 135 -14.31 8.96 12.91
C GLY A 135 -13.63 8.12 11.85
N VAL A 136 -14.15 8.22 10.64
CA VAL A 136 -13.58 7.62 9.43
C VAL A 136 -13.17 8.73 8.48
N ILE A 137 -11.99 8.61 7.89
CA ILE A 137 -11.53 9.50 6.81
C ILE A 137 -11.09 8.67 5.61
N VAL A 138 -11.00 9.31 4.44
CA VAL A 138 -10.18 8.81 3.34
C VAL A 138 -8.86 9.58 3.39
N ASP A 139 -7.75 8.87 3.58
CA ASP A 139 -6.45 9.50 3.73
C ASP A 139 -5.84 9.95 2.39
N SER A 140 -4.65 10.55 2.45
CA SER A 140 -3.95 11.05 1.27
C SER A 140 -3.46 9.97 0.31
N GLN A 141 -3.46 8.69 0.73
CA GLN A 141 -3.15 7.55 -0.11
C GLN A 141 -4.41 6.94 -0.76
N GLY A 142 -5.60 7.49 -0.47
CA GLY A 142 -6.87 7.04 -1.02
C GLY A 142 -7.50 5.86 -0.26
N PHE A 143 -6.94 5.50 0.90
CA PHE A 143 -7.45 4.43 1.74
C PHE A 143 -8.35 4.98 2.86
N VAL A 144 -9.32 4.18 3.25
CA VAL A 144 -10.16 4.46 4.41
C VAL A 144 -9.33 4.23 5.68
N ALA A 145 -9.34 5.19 6.58
CA ALA A 145 -8.67 5.11 7.87
C ALA A 145 -9.63 5.42 9.03
N LEU A 146 -9.49 4.68 10.12
CA LEU A 146 -10.15 4.97 11.40
C LEU A 146 -9.24 5.89 12.21
N VAL A 147 -9.81 6.98 12.71
CA VAL A 147 -9.05 8.05 13.37
C VAL A 147 -9.74 8.51 14.64
N VAL A 148 -8.96 8.92 15.63
CA VAL A 148 -9.49 9.58 16.85
C VAL A 148 -8.86 10.96 16.94
N ASN A 149 -9.66 12.01 17.02
CA ASN A 149 -9.11 13.36 17.14
C ASN A 149 -8.33 13.49 18.46
N LYS A 150 -7.03 13.80 18.37
CA LYS A 150 -6.07 13.82 19.50
C LYS A 150 -6.07 12.51 20.31
N GLY A 151 -6.16 11.37 19.64
CA GLY A 151 -6.06 10.06 20.27
C GLY A 151 -5.67 8.96 19.27
N SER A 152 -5.61 7.73 19.76
CA SER A 152 -5.26 6.54 18.97
C SER A 152 -6.50 5.68 18.71
N ALA A 153 -6.88 5.53 17.45
CA ALA A 153 -7.95 4.60 17.05
C ALA A 153 -7.53 3.15 17.27
N ALA A 154 -6.25 2.83 17.04
CA ALA A 154 -5.67 1.52 17.29
C ALA A 154 -5.83 1.10 18.76
N GLU A 155 -5.54 1.99 19.70
CA GLU A 155 -5.71 1.72 21.14
C GLU A 155 -7.19 1.63 21.53
N MET A 156 -8.01 2.58 21.06
CA MET A 156 -9.44 2.65 21.37
C MET A 156 -10.18 1.38 20.90
N LEU A 157 -9.87 0.90 19.70
CA LEU A 157 -10.52 -0.26 19.08
C LEU A 157 -9.76 -1.57 19.26
N ARG A 158 -8.56 -1.52 19.86
CA ARG A 158 -7.63 -2.66 20.02
C ARG A 158 -7.32 -3.35 18.69
N LEU A 159 -7.04 -2.56 17.67
CA LEU A 159 -6.71 -3.02 16.33
C LEU A 159 -5.20 -2.92 16.08
N GLY A 160 -4.68 -3.89 15.36
CA GLY A 160 -3.30 -3.90 14.86
C GLY A 160 -3.26 -4.35 13.41
N GLU A 161 -2.07 -4.36 12.82
CA GLU A 161 -1.87 -4.83 11.45
C GLU A 161 -2.39 -6.28 11.29
N GLY A 162 -3.14 -6.53 10.23
CA GLY A 162 -3.78 -7.82 9.96
C GLY A 162 -5.10 -8.06 10.70
N SER A 163 -5.50 -7.21 11.64
CA SER A 163 -6.85 -7.26 12.23
C SER A 163 -7.93 -7.14 11.15
N THR A 164 -9.10 -7.72 11.40
CA THR A 164 -10.25 -7.64 10.50
C THR A 164 -11.44 -7.02 11.22
N LEU A 165 -12.28 -6.31 10.46
CA LEU A 165 -13.50 -5.68 10.95
C LEU A 165 -14.50 -5.52 9.80
N VAL A 166 -15.74 -5.21 10.15
CA VAL A 166 -16.79 -4.86 9.18
C VAL A 166 -17.12 -3.38 9.30
N LEU A 167 -17.21 -2.71 8.15
CA LEU A 167 -17.79 -1.37 8.03
C LEU A 167 -19.24 -1.49 7.55
N GLU A 168 -20.18 -0.75 8.12
CA GLU A 168 -21.63 -0.78 7.79
C GLU A 168 -22.23 0.63 7.61
#